data_AF-A0A249MRD1-F1
#
_entry.id   AF-A0A249MRD1-F1
#
_cell.length_a   1.000
_cell.length_b   1.000
_cell.length_c   1.000
_cell.angle_alpha   90.00
_cell.angle_beta   90.00
_cell.angle_gamma   90.00
#
_symmetry.space_group_name_H-M   'P 1'
#
loop_
_entity.id
_entity.type
_entity.pdbx_description
1 polymer ?
#
loop_
_entity_poly.entity_id
_entity_poly.type
_entity_poly.pdbx_seq_one_letter_code
_entity_poly.pdbx_strand_id
1 'polypeptide(L)'
;MGNADEVNIVDRLEQYKAHGFIGFYSTTASAALMTKLKEFRDNGKVEAFEIYDGSRIENGFHDVGLSGVLLQHLPQSHTTLRPIHPLLGTYQPLPCDVCGKDLLKSSLTEQYSGMITFGSQTEEDHDERVVERVSFVCKGECGDKMERKNFRLGLTEGWDDITDYCNPLIFIRRVTGYINELRSGSTKYSQAAHDRMIDFYMAMSQRTLRQTSAEDRQKLLDVMELDAMGF
;
A
#
# COMPACT_ATOMS: atom_id res chain seq x y z
N MET A 1 6.14 29.58 -1.12
CA MET A 1 7.13 30.52 -1.69
C MET A 1 6.77 30.76 -3.14
N GLY A 2 6.64 32.01 -3.55
CA GLY A 2 6.52 32.38 -4.98
C GLY A 2 7.89 32.70 -5.58
N ASN A 3 7.97 32.88 -6.91
CA ASN A 3 9.23 33.20 -7.61
C ASN A 3 9.96 34.44 -7.05
N ALA A 4 9.23 35.37 -6.43
CA ALA A 4 9.81 36.55 -5.78
C ALA A 4 10.59 36.22 -4.48
N ASP A 5 10.24 35.13 -3.80
CA ASP A 5 10.88 34.68 -2.55
C ASP A 5 12.19 33.93 -2.79
N GLU A 6 12.40 33.47 -4.04
CA GLU A 6 13.62 32.75 -4.45
C GLU A 6 14.77 33.70 -4.83
N VAL A 7 14.48 35.00 -4.90
CA VAL A 7 15.46 36.03 -5.21
C VAL A 7 16.46 36.14 -4.06
N ASN A 8 17.75 36.15 -4.41
CA ASN A 8 18.89 36.32 -3.49
C ASN A 8 19.07 35.21 -2.43
N ILE A 9 18.45 34.02 -2.57
CA ILE A 9 18.72 32.88 -1.66
C ILE A 9 20.23 32.60 -1.59
N VAL A 10 20.89 32.65 -2.75
CA VAL A 10 22.32 32.42 -2.90
C VAL A 10 23.16 33.46 -2.15
N ASP A 11 22.82 34.74 -2.30
CA ASP A 11 23.54 35.83 -1.63
C ASP A 11 23.40 35.71 -0.10
N ARG A 12 22.23 35.24 0.36
CA ARG A 12 22.00 34.95 1.78
C ARG A 12 22.85 33.77 2.26
N LEU A 13 22.97 32.70 1.48
CA LEU A 13 23.83 31.56 1.83
C LEU A 13 25.29 32.01 2.03
N GLU A 14 25.81 32.85 1.14
CA GLU A 14 27.16 33.41 1.29
C GLU A 14 27.27 34.37 2.47
N GLN A 15 26.32 35.31 2.61
CA GLN A 15 26.31 36.29 3.68
C GLN A 15 26.31 35.64 5.06
N TYR A 16 25.54 34.56 5.23
CA TYR A 16 25.42 33.83 6.49
C TYR A 16 26.41 32.66 6.63
N LYS A 17 27.30 32.45 5.64
CA LYS A 17 28.26 31.32 5.62
C LYS A 17 27.57 29.97 5.87
N ALA A 18 26.41 29.79 5.26
CA ALA A 18 25.64 28.57 5.41
C ALA A 18 26.23 27.46 4.54
N HIS A 19 26.49 26.29 5.12
CA HIS A 19 27.04 25.13 4.41
C HIS A 19 25.97 24.34 3.65
N GLY A 20 24.69 24.71 3.76
CA GLY A 20 23.64 24.03 3.04
C GLY A 20 22.33 24.81 3.00
N PHE A 21 21.41 24.29 2.21
CA PHE A 21 20.09 24.89 2.00
C PHE A 21 18.99 23.84 2.12
N ILE A 22 17.95 24.13 2.88
CA ILE A 22 16.71 23.35 2.88
C ILE A 22 15.53 24.27 2.54
N GLY A 23 14.75 23.87 1.55
CA GLY A 23 13.59 24.64 1.09
C GLY A 23 12.32 23.79 1.06
N PHE A 24 11.23 24.36 1.57
CA PHE A 24 9.89 23.76 1.55
C PHE A 24 8.99 24.54 0.61
N TYR A 25 8.47 23.87 -0.41
CA TYR A 25 7.67 24.49 -1.47
C TYR A 25 6.30 23.82 -1.55
N SER A 26 5.26 24.66 -1.61
CA SER A 26 3.89 24.23 -1.93
C SER A 26 3.71 23.84 -3.41
N THR A 27 4.71 24.12 -4.24
CA THR A 27 4.80 23.81 -5.68
C THR A 27 6.21 23.32 -6.00
N THR A 28 6.55 23.10 -7.27
CA THR A 28 7.94 22.84 -7.66
C THR A 28 8.79 24.11 -7.50
N ALA A 29 10.04 23.95 -7.04
CA ALA A 29 11.03 25.02 -7.02
C ALA A 29 11.38 25.46 -8.46
N SER A 30 11.73 26.74 -8.66
CA SER A 30 12.05 27.18 -10.02
C SER A 30 13.32 26.52 -10.58
N ALA A 31 13.34 26.33 -11.89
CA ALA A 31 14.52 25.83 -12.59
C ALA A 31 15.76 26.73 -12.36
N ALA A 32 15.55 28.05 -12.26
CA ALA A 32 16.62 29.01 -12.03
C ALA A 32 17.29 28.80 -10.65
N LEU A 33 16.50 28.58 -9.60
CA LEU A 33 17.01 28.29 -8.27
C LEU A 33 17.76 26.95 -8.25
N MET A 34 17.18 25.91 -8.85
CA MET A 34 17.79 24.57 -8.91
C MET A 34 19.14 24.58 -9.61
N THR A 35 19.27 25.33 -10.71
CA THR A 35 20.56 25.48 -11.41
C THR A 35 21.59 26.17 -10.53
N LYS A 36 21.22 27.27 -9.87
CA LYS A 36 22.13 27.99 -8.97
C LYS A 36 22.59 27.16 -7.77
N LEU A 37 21.69 26.41 -7.12
CA LEU A 37 22.04 25.55 -5.99
C LEU A 37 22.99 24.41 -6.40
N LYS A 38 22.80 23.84 -7.60
CA LYS A 38 23.73 22.87 -8.17
C LYS A 38 25.11 23.48 -8.42
N GLU A 39 25.18 24.64 -9.06
CA GLU A 39 26.45 25.35 -9.28
C GLU A 39 27.17 25.65 -7.97
N PHE A 40 26.45 26.05 -6.92
CA PHE A 40 27.03 26.34 -5.62
C PHE A 40 27.58 25.09 -4.94
N ARG A 41 26.87 23.97 -5.05
CA ARG A 41 27.35 22.68 -4.55
C ARG A 41 28.59 22.23 -5.32
N ASP A 42 28.54 22.31 -6.65
CA ASP A 42 29.61 21.83 -7.52
C ASP A 42 30.89 22.68 -7.39
N ASN A 43 30.73 23.96 -7.04
CA ASN A 43 31.85 24.88 -6.71
C ASN A 43 32.28 24.82 -5.24
N GLY A 44 31.71 23.91 -4.42
CA GLY A 44 32.07 23.75 -3.01
C GLY A 44 31.64 24.89 -2.09
N LYS A 45 30.75 25.78 -2.54
CA LYS A 45 30.23 26.89 -1.73
C LYS A 45 29.15 26.44 -0.74
N VAL A 46 28.44 25.36 -1.07
CA VAL A 46 27.56 24.63 -0.15
C VAL A 46 27.88 23.15 -0.26
N GLU A 47 27.76 22.43 0.85
CA GLU A 47 28.01 20.98 0.90
C GLU A 47 26.82 20.21 0.34
N ALA A 48 25.59 20.64 0.67
CA ALA A 48 24.37 19.98 0.26
C ALA A 48 23.18 20.92 0.18
N PHE A 49 22.18 20.55 -0.61
CA PHE A 49 20.88 21.18 -0.57
C PHE A 49 19.75 20.16 -0.70
N GLU A 50 18.63 20.48 -0.07
CA GLU A 50 17.43 19.67 0.06
C GLU A 50 16.22 20.50 -0.36
N ILE A 51 15.49 20.07 -1.38
CA ILE A 51 14.21 20.70 -1.78
C ILE A 51 13.10 19.71 -1.49
N TYR A 52 12.15 20.13 -0.66
CA TYR A 52 10.93 19.41 -0.35
C TYR A 52 9.78 20.10 -1.06
N ASP A 53 9.35 19.52 -2.19
CA ASP A 53 8.09 19.88 -2.84
C ASP A 53 6.94 19.02 -2.32
N GLY A 54 5.70 19.35 -2.69
CA GLY A 54 4.50 18.62 -2.26
C GLY A 54 4.62 17.11 -2.48
N SER A 55 5.06 16.68 -3.67
CA SER A 55 5.21 15.27 -4.01
C SER A 55 6.27 14.56 -3.17
N ARG A 56 7.42 15.19 -2.92
CA ARG A 56 8.49 14.60 -2.10
C ARG A 56 8.09 14.52 -0.63
N ILE A 57 7.40 15.53 -0.11
CA ILE A 57 6.85 15.53 1.25
C ILE A 57 5.82 14.40 1.40
N GLU A 58 4.87 14.31 0.48
CA GLU A 58 3.84 13.26 0.48
C GLU A 58 4.46 11.86 0.40
N ASN A 59 5.39 11.62 -0.54
CA ASN A 59 6.09 10.34 -0.66
C ASN A 59 6.89 9.98 0.59
N GLY A 60 7.54 10.96 1.24
CA GLY A 60 8.25 10.75 2.49
C GLY A 60 7.32 10.28 3.64
N PHE A 61 6.07 10.72 3.67
CA PHE A 61 5.10 10.22 4.64
C PHE A 61 4.62 8.80 4.34
N HIS A 62 4.51 8.44 3.06
CA HIS A 62 4.09 7.10 2.63
C HIS A 62 5.11 6.02 2.93
N ASP A 63 6.42 6.31 2.84
CA ASP A 63 7.48 5.32 3.01
C ASP A 63 7.80 4.98 4.47
N VAL A 64 7.55 5.90 5.42
CA VAL A 64 8.06 5.80 6.81
C VAL A 64 6.97 5.43 7.81
N GLY A 65 5.70 5.29 7.39
CA GLY A 65 4.60 4.93 8.30
C GLY A 65 4.34 5.98 9.39
N LEU A 66 4.57 7.26 9.08
CA LEU A 66 4.37 8.41 9.98
C LEU A 66 2.90 8.82 10.13
N SER A 67 1.99 7.86 10.11
CA SER A 67 0.54 8.07 10.23
C SER A 67 0.14 8.81 11.51
N GLY A 68 0.87 8.62 12.61
CA GLY A 68 0.62 9.37 13.85
C GLY A 68 0.86 10.88 13.73
N VAL A 69 1.93 11.28 13.05
CA VAL A 69 2.25 12.70 12.78
C VAL A 69 1.25 13.28 11.78
N LEU A 70 0.91 12.52 10.74
CA LEU A 70 -0.12 12.89 9.78
C LEU A 70 -1.49 13.06 10.43
N LEU A 71 -1.87 12.21 11.39
CA LEU A 71 -3.15 12.34 12.10
C LEU A 71 -3.21 13.63 12.93
N GLN A 72 -2.09 14.02 13.54
CA GLN A 72 -2.01 15.23 14.36
C GLN A 72 -2.07 16.52 13.54
N HIS A 73 -1.38 16.54 12.39
CA HIS A 73 -1.22 17.77 11.61
C HIS A 73 -2.13 17.85 10.37
N LEU A 74 -2.58 16.71 9.85
CA LEU A 74 -3.39 16.58 8.63
C LEU A 74 -4.54 15.55 8.84
N PRO A 75 -5.41 15.73 9.85
CA PRO A 75 -6.41 14.73 10.24
C PRO A 75 -7.40 14.39 9.12
N GLN A 76 -7.79 15.37 8.30
CA GLN A 76 -8.68 15.15 7.16
C GLN A 76 -8.00 14.29 6.08
N SER A 77 -6.80 14.68 5.64
CA SER A 77 -6.05 13.92 4.62
C SER A 77 -5.69 12.52 5.11
N HIS A 78 -5.32 12.36 6.38
CA HIS A 78 -5.05 11.06 6.98
C HIS A 78 -6.28 10.13 6.93
N THR A 79 -7.45 10.65 7.30
CA THR A 79 -8.70 9.89 7.33
C THR A 79 -9.15 9.48 5.92
N THR A 80 -8.92 10.36 4.93
CA THR A 80 -9.22 10.09 3.52
C THR A 80 -8.23 9.10 2.90
N LEU A 81 -6.94 9.26 3.16
CA LEU A 81 -5.88 8.47 2.51
C LEU A 81 -5.70 7.09 3.13
N ARG A 82 -5.97 6.88 4.43
CA ARG A 82 -5.80 5.61 5.16
C ARG A 82 -4.43 4.94 4.87
N PRO A 83 -3.32 5.51 5.32
CA PRO A 83 -1.99 5.01 4.97
C PRO A 83 -1.80 3.52 5.33
N ILE A 84 -0.97 2.84 4.54
CA ILE A 84 -0.56 1.46 4.83
C ILE A 84 0.23 1.47 6.14
N HIS A 85 -0.16 0.63 7.08
CA HIS A 85 0.52 0.45 8.35
C HIS A 85 0.79 -1.04 8.60
N PRO A 86 2.04 -1.43 8.90
CA PRO A 86 2.36 -2.80 9.28
C PRO A 86 1.64 -3.22 10.57
N LEU A 87 0.58 -4.02 10.44
CA LEU A 87 -0.19 -4.50 11.59
C LEU A 87 0.61 -5.44 12.47
N LEU A 88 1.33 -6.39 11.86
CA LEU A 88 2.16 -7.37 12.56
C LEU A 88 3.63 -6.94 12.70
N GLY A 89 3.88 -5.62 12.70
CA GLY A 89 5.22 -5.06 12.86
C GLY A 89 6.10 -5.07 11.60
N THR A 90 5.84 -5.95 10.64
CA THR A 90 6.52 -6.00 9.34
C THR A 90 5.58 -5.74 8.20
N TYR A 91 6.03 -4.95 7.22
CA TYR A 91 5.27 -4.70 6.00
C TYR A 91 5.12 -6.00 5.19
N GLN A 92 3.87 -6.34 4.83
CA GLN A 92 3.57 -7.47 3.95
C GLN A 92 3.17 -6.96 2.56
N PRO A 93 4.00 -7.16 1.52
CA PRO A 93 3.68 -6.70 0.17
C PRO A 93 2.59 -7.58 -0.47
N LEU A 94 1.89 -7.03 -1.46
CA LEU A 94 0.96 -7.81 -2.30
C LEU A 94 1.47 -7.83 -3.75
N PRO A 95 2.44 -8.71 -4.09
CA PRO A 95 3.04 -8.73 -5.41
C PRO A 95 2.05 -9.23 -6.47
N CYS A 96 2.05 -8.59 -7.63
CA CYS A 96 1.39 -9.09 -8.83
C CYS A 96 2.06 -10.40 -9.27
N ASP A 97 1.28 -11.48 -9.42
CA ASP A 97 1.77 -12.81 -9.80
C ASP A 97 2.29 -12.89 -11.25
N VAL A 98 2.19 -11.79 -12.01
CA VAL A 98 2.69 -11.70 -13.40
C VAL A 98 3.91 -10.78 -13.52
N CYS A 99 3.88 -9.57 -12.95
CA CYS A 99 4.95 -8.58 -13.12
C CYS A 99 5.70 -8.24 -11.83
N GLY A 100 5.30 -8.78 -10.67
CA GLY A 100 5.94 -8.54 -9.37
C GLY A 100 5.65 -7.17 -8.76
N LYS A 101 4.92 -6.28 -9.43
CA LYS A 101 4.55 -4.96 -8.89
C LYS A 101 3.77 -5.11 -7.59
N ASP A 102 4.11 -4.30 -6.59
CA ASP A 102 3.40 -4.26 -5.31
C ASP A 102 2.03 -3.57 -5.47
N LEU A 103 0.98 -4.39 -5.49
CA LEU A 103 -0.40 -3.96 -5.63
C LEU A 103 -0.91 -3.26 -4.36
N LEU A 104 -0.33 -3.53 -3.20
CA LEU A 104 -0.74 -2.87 -1.96
C LEU A 104 -0.26 -1.42 -1.95
N LYS A 105 1.01 -1.16 -2.28
CA LYS A 105 1.52 0.22 -2.44
C LYS A 105 0.78 0.98 -3.53
N SER A 106 0.49 0.31 -4.65
CA SER A 106 -0.24 0.91 -5.77
C SER A 106 -1.64 1.40 -5.37
N SER A 107 -2.26 0.82 -4.32
CA SER A 107 -3.58 1.20 -3.80
C SER A 107 -3.64 2.60 -3.15
N LEU A 108 -2.48 3.25 -2.96
CA LEU A 108 -2.38 4.62 -2.46
C LEU A 108 -2.58 5.68 -3.56
N THR A 109 -2.52 5.27 -4.83
CA THR A 109 -2.61 6.18 -5.98
C THR A 109 -3.99 6.11 -6.64
N GLU A 110 -4.52 7.22 -7.15
CA GLU A 110 -5.87 7.28 -7.75
C GLU A 110 -6.03 6.48 -9.06
N GLN A 111 -4.93 6.09 -9.71
CA GLN A 111 -4.93 5.27 -10.94
C GLN A 111 -4.86 3.76 -10.66
N TYR A 112 -5.31 3.35 -9.47
CA TYR A 112 -5.15 1.98 -9.01
C TYR A 112 -5.96 0.97 -9.84
N SER A 113 -5.31 -0.16 -10.13
CA SER A 113 -5.81 -1.18 -11.04
C SER A 113 -5.28 -2.55 -10.64
N GLY A 114 -5.55 -3.00 -9.42
CA GLY A 114 -5.30 -4.38 -8.98
C GLY A 114 -6.59 -5.19 -8.93
N MET A 115 -6.51 -6.50 -9.19
CA MET A 115 -7.62 -7.43 -9.00
C MET A 115 -7.14 -8.75 -8.39
N ILE A 116 -8.01 -9.34 -7.57
CA ILE A 116 -7.90 -10.72 -7.12
C ILE A 116 -8.70 -11.58 -8.08
N THR A 117 -8.13 -12.69 -8.51
CA THR A 117 -8.72 -13.63 -9.47
C THR A 117 -8.89 -15.00 -8.82
N PHE A 118 -9.98 -15.66 -9.15
CA PHE A 118 -10.41 -16.95 -8.61
C PHE A 118 -10.60 -17.92 -9.79
N GLY A 119 -9.58 -18.75 -10.05
CA GLY A 119 -9.66 -19.84 -11.00
C GLY A 119 -10.32 -21.05 -10.34
N SER A 120 -11.47 -21.46 -10.86
CA SER A 120 -12.29 -22.53 -10.28
C SER A 120 -12.82 -23.51 -11.33
N GLN A 121 -13.15 -24.70 -10.87
CA GLN A 121 -13.91 -25.71 -11.62
C GLN A 121 -15.24 -25.94 -10.91
N THR A 122 -16.25 -26.36 -11.67
CA THR A 122 -17.50 -26.86 -11.11
C THR A 122 -17.49 -28.37 -11.27
N GLU A 123 -17.64 -29.12 -10.18
CA GLU A 123 -17.79 -30.56 -10.27
C GLU A 123 -19.18 -30.90 -10.83
N GLU A 124 -19.21 -31.69 -11.91
CA GLU A 124 -20.43 -32.01 -12.67
C GLU A 124 -21.51 -32.73 -11.84
N ASP A 125 -21.11 -33.47 -10.79
CA ASP A 125 -22.01 -34.34 -10.02
C ASP A 125 -22.68 -33.66 -8.80
N HIS A 126 -22.19 -32.51 -8.33
CA HIS A 126 -22.62 -31.94 -7.04
C HIS A 126 -22.94 -30.43 -7.03
N ASP A 127 -22.87 -29.75 -8.19
CA ASP A 127 -23.00 -28.28 -8.28
C ASP A 127 -22.03 -27.53 -7.32
N GLU A 128 -20.92 -28.21 -6.98
CA GLU A 128 -19.94 -27.74 -6.03
C GLU A 128 -18.81 -27.03 -6.77
N ARG A 129 -18.48 -25.82 -6.34
CA ARG A 129 -17.41 -25.03 -6.94
C ARG A 129 -16.10 -25.27 -6.19
N VAL A 130 -15.06 -25.70 -6.89
CA VAL A 130 -13.72 -25.84 -6.32
C VAL A 130 -12.84 -24.70 -6.83
N VAL A 131 -12.44 -23.80 -5.93
CA VAL A 131 -11.45 -22.76 -6.21
C VAL A 131 -10.05 -23.36 -6.10
N GLU A 132 -9.46 -23.62 -7.27
CA GLU A 132 -8.14 -24.23 -7.39
C GLU A 132 -7.02 -23.21 -7.24
N ARG A 133 -7.25 -21.97 -7.69
CA ARG A 133 -6.24 -20.93 -7.72
C ARG A 133 -6.82 -19.57 -7.33
N VAL A 134 -6.12 -18.91 -6.41
CA VAL A 134 -6.27 -17.47 -6.13
C VAL A 134 -5.02 -16.77 -6.63
N SER A 135 -5.15 -15.66 -7.36
CA SER A 135 -4.00 -14.88 -7.85
C SER A 135 -4.27 -13.39 -7.78
N PHE A 136 -3.22 -12.59 -7.58
CA PHE A 136 -3.29 -11.13 -7.52
C PHE A 136 -2.59 -10.57 -8.73
N VAL A 137 -3.26 -9.72 -9.49
CA VAL A 137 -2.70 -9.18 -10.74
C VAL A 137 -3.07 -7.73 -10.95
N CYS A 138 -2.24 -7.02 -11.70
CA CYS A 138 -2.66 -5.74 -12.28
C CYS A 138 -3.81 -5.99 -13.28
N LYS A 139 -4.76 -5.06 -13.40
CA LYS A 139 -5.73 -5.06 -14.48
C LYS A 139 -5.06 -4.78 -15.82
N GLY A 140 -5.74 -5.11 -16.90
CA GLY A 140 -5.19 -5.03 -18.26
C GLY A 140 -4.26 -6.20 -18.53
N GLU A 141 -3.08 -5.96 -19.08
CA GLU A 141 -2.22 -7.00 -19.66
C GLU A 141 -1.87 -8.15 -18.68
N CYS A 142 -1.63 -7.84 -17.39
CA CYS A 142 -1.37 -8.87 -16.39
C CYS A 142 -2.61 -9.73 -16.12
N GLY A 143 -3.78 -9.10 -16.09
CA GLY A 143 -5.08 -9.75 -16.02
C GLY A 143 -5.30 -10.70 -17.18
N ASP A 144 -5.18 -10.21 -18.42
CA ASP A 144 -5.38 -11.02 -19.62
C ASP A 144 -4.40 -12.21 -19.68
N LYS A 145 -3.17 -12.04 -19.19
CA LYS A 145 -2.20 -13.14 -19.07
C LYS A 145 -2.64 -14.19 -18.06
N MET A 146 -3.22 -13.78 -16.93
CA MET A 146 -3.74 -14.69 -15.91
C MET A 146 -4.99 -15.41 -16.39
N GLU A 147 -5.93 -14.71 -17.01
CA GLU A 147 -7.15 -15.29 -17.59
C GLU A 147 -6.79 -16.37 -18.61
N ARG A 148 -5.89 -16.07 -19.56
CA ARG A 148 -5.37 -17.08 -20.53
C ARG A 148 -4.66 -18.25 -19.86
N LYS A 149 -4.02 -18.04 -18.70
CA LYS A 149 -3.40 -19.12 -17.93
C LYS A 149 -4.45 -20.01 -17.29
N ASN A 150 -5.48 -19.43 -16.68
CA ASN A 150 -6.60 -20.15 -16.07
C ASN A 150 -7.40 -20.93 -17.13
N PHE A 151 -7.70 -20.32 -18.27
CA PHE A 151 -8.36 -20.97 -19.40
C PHE A 151 -7.59 -22.20 -19.90
N ARG A 152 -6.26 -22.10 -20.07
CA ARG A 152 -5.41 -23.24 -20.48
C ARG A 152 -5.37 -24.38 -19.46
N LEU A 153 -5.72 -24.10 -18.21
CA LEU A 153 -5.82 -25.09 -17.14
C LEU A 153 -7.26 -25.61 -16.96
N GLY A 154 -8.19 -25.23 -17.85
CA GLY A 154 -9.60 -25.63 -17.75
C GLY A 154 -10.34 -24.97 -16.59
N LEU A 155 -9.87 -23.83 -16.09
CA LEU A 155 -10.49 -23.09 -14.99
C LEU A 155 -11.37 -21.97 -15.52
N THR A 156 -12.56 -21.83 -14.94
CA THR A 156 -13.40 -20.63 -15.05
C THR A 156 -12.88 -19.56 -14.09
N GLU A 157 -12.75 -18.33 -14.56
CA GLU A 157 -12.25 -17.21 -13.76
C GLU A 157 -13.39 -16.33 -13.24
N GLY A 158 -13.37 -16.04 -11.94
CA GLY A 158 -14.05 -14.87 -11.36
C GLY A 158 -13.02 -13.88 -10.84
N TRP A 159 -13.40 -12.63 -10.63
CA TRP A 159 -12.50 -11.62 -10.08
C TRP A 159 -13.24 -10.64 -9.17
N ASP A 160 -12.48 -10.03 -8.25
CA ASP A 160 -12.90 -8.84 -7.50
C ASP A 160 -11.82 -7.75 -7.60
N ASP A 161 -12.25 -6.50 -7.45
CA ASP A 161 -11.36 -5.35 -7.40
C ASP A 161 -10.66 -5.27 -6.05
N ILE A 162 -9.33 -5.16 -6.02
CA ILE A 162 -8.60 -5.02 -4.75
C ILE A 162 -8.94 -3.70 -4.05
N THR A 163 -9.31 -2.65 -4.81
CA THR A 163 -9.68 -1.33 -4.27
C THR A 163 -10.87 -1.43 -3.33
N ASP A 164 -11.82 -2.32 -3.63
CA ASP A 164 -13.02 -2.51 -2.81
C ASP A 164 -12.64 -2.98 -1.40
N TYR A 165 -11.58 -3.77 -1.27
CA TYR A 165 -11.09 -4.28 0.01
C TYR A 165 -10.43 -3.19 0.86
N CYS A 166 -10.08 -2.02 0.31
CA CYS A 166 -9.65 -0.85 1.08
C CYS A 166 -10.80 -0.23 1.88
N ASN A 167 -12.06 -0.51 1.50
CA ASN A 167 -13.23 -0.11 2.28
C ASN A 167 -13.46 -1.11 3.42
N PRO A 168 -13.53 -0.67 4.69
CA PRO A 168 -13.62 -1.56 5.84
C PRO A 168 -14.93 -2.35 5.91
N LEU A 169 -16.03 -1.77 5.39
CA LEU A 169 -17.32 -2.45 5.37
C LEU A 169 -17.34 -3.57 4.33
N ILE A 170 -16.75 -3.31 3.15
CA ILE A 170 -16.62 -4.33 2.11
C ILE A 170 -15.63 -5.41 2.55
N PHE A 171 -14.50 -5.03 3.14
CA PHE A 171 -13.51 -5.97 3.68
C PHE A 171 -14.14 -6.94 4.69
N ILE A 172 -14.85 -6.45 5.72
CA ILE A 172 -15.52 -7.31 6.70
C ILE A 172 -16.56 -8.21 6.03
N ARG A 173 -17.35 -7.66 5.09
CA ARG A 173 -18.32 -8.46 4.32
C ARG A 173 -17.63 -9.58 3.52
N ARG A 174 -16.46 -9.33 2.93
CA ARG A 174 -15.72 -10.33 2.16
C ARG A 174 -15.09 -11.39 3.06
N VAL A 175 -14.48 -11.00 4.19
CA VAL A 175 -13.94 -11.95 5.18
C VAL A 175 -15.05 -12.87 5.71
N THR A 176 -16.19 -12.30 6.10
CA THR A 176 -17.32 -13.10 6.60
C THR A 176 -17.96 -13.96 5.50
N GLY A 177 -18.02 -13.46 4.25
CA GLY A 177 -18.44 -14.22 3.09
C GLY A 177 -17.57 -15.47 2.88
N TYR A 178 -16.26 -15.29 2.88
CA TYR A 178 -15.28 -16.38 2.76
C TYR A 178 -15.44 -17.43 3.88
N ILE A 179 -15.57 -16.99 5.14
CA ILE A 179 -15.79 -17.91 6.28
C ILE A 179 -17.10 -18.69 6.10
N ASN A 180 -18.16 -18.04 5.62
CA ASN A 180 -19.44 -18.69 5.39
C ASN A 180 -19.38 -19.71 4.24
N GLU A 181 -18.66 -19.42 3.17
CA GLU A 181 -18.41 -20.36 2.06
C GLU A 181 -17.69 -21.62 2.55
N LEU A 182 -16.65 -21.46 3.37
CA LEU A 182 -15.94 -22.59 3.97
C LEU A 182 -16.85 -23.45 4.86
N ARG A 183 -17.87 -22.86 5.48
CA ARG A 183 -18.83 -23.57 6.34
C ARG A 183 -19.95 -24.26 5.55
N SER A 184 -20.48 -23.61 4.50
CA SER A 184 -21.62 -24.14 3.75
C SER A 184 -21.27 -25.38 2.93
N GLY A 185 -19.99 -25.53 2.56
CA GLY A 185 -19.53 -26.61 1.69
C GLY A 185 -19.99 -26.46 0.23
N SER A 186 -20.55 -25.30 -0.15
CA SER A 186 -20.92 -25.00 -1.54
C SER A 186 -19.71 -24.60 -2.40
N THR A 187 -18.67 -24.10 -1.73
CA THR A 187 -17.40 -23.73 -2.37
C THR A 187 -16.26 -24.35 -1.56
N LYS A 188 -15.45 -25.18 -2.21
CA LYS A 188 -14.19 -25.68 -1.66
C LYS A 188 -13.04 -24.84 -2.17
N TYR A 189 -12.01 -24.70 -1.35
CA TYR A 189 -10.75 -24.09 -1.74
C TYR A 189 -9.67 -25.15 -1.64
N SER A 190 -8.81 -25.25 -2.67
CA SER A 190 -7.57 -26.01 -2.54
C SER A 190 -6.74 -25.42 -1.39
N GLN A 191 -5.86 -26.21 -0.76
CA GLN A 191 -5.01 -25.70 0.32
C GLN A 191 -4.22 -24.46 -0.11
N ALA A 192 -3.64 -24.50 -1.32
CA ALA A 192 -2.91 -23.37 -1.88
C ALA A 192 -3.79 -22.14 -2.13
N ALA A 193 -5.04 -22.32 -2.56
CA ALA A 193 -5.98 -21.22 -2.72
C ALA A 193 -6.40 -20.62 -1.36
N HIS A 194 -6.64 -21.47 -0.36
CA HIS A 194 -6.95 -21.06 1.01
C HIS A 194 -5.82 -20.23 1.62
N ASP A 195 -4.58 -20.71 1.56
CA ASP A 195 -3.41 -20.02 2.10
C ASP A 195 -3.25 -18.64 1.45
N ARG A 196 -3.47 -18.55 0.14
CA ARG A 196 -3.43 -17.26 -0.57
C ARG A 196 -4.56 -16.32 -0.19
N MET A 197 -5.75 -16.82 0.15
CA MET A 197 -6.81 -15.96 0.71
C MET A 197 -6.40 -15.37 2.05
N ILE A 198 -5.75 -16.16 2.90
CA ILE A 198 -5.22 -15.67 4.18
C ILE A 198 -4.16 -14.59 3.94
N ASP A 199 -3.18 -14.86 3.06
CA ASP A 199 -2.15 -13.88 2.68
C ASP A 199 -2.77 -12.57 2.16
N PHE A 200 -3.81 -12.67 1.34
CA PHE A 200 -4.52 -11.51 0.82
C PHE A 200 -5.17 -10.68 1.92
N TYR A 201 -5.94 -11.31 2.82
CA TYR A 201 -6.59 -10.58 3.92
C TYR A 201 -5.57 -9.97 4.87
N MET A 202 -4.47 -10.68 5.14
CA MET A 202 -3.36 -10.17 5.94
C MET A 202 -2.72 -8.94 5.27
N ALA A 203 -2.39 -9.01 3.99
CA ALA A 203 -1.84 -7.87 3.26
C ALA A 203 -2.80 -6.67 3.24
N MET A 204 -4.06 -6.89 2.88
CA MET A 204 -5.08 -5.83 2.77
C MET A 204 -5.45 -5.23 4.13
N SER A 205 -5.38 -5.99 5.22
CA SER A 205 -5.67 -5.48 6.55
C SER A 205 -4.79 -4.28 6.92
N GLN A 206 -3.53 -4.23 6.43
CA GLN A 206 -2.60 -3.11 6.62
C GLN A 206 -3.08 -1.79 5.99
N ARG A 207 -3.99 -1.85 5.02
CA ARG A 207 -4.60 -0.68 4.36
C ARG A 207 -5.96 -0.33 4.94
N THR A 208 -6.66 -1.35 5.45
CA THR A 208 -8.09 -1.25 5.74
C THR A 208 -8.40 -1.08 7.21
N LEU A 209 -7.67 -1.76 8.10
CA LEU A 209 -7.84 -1.63 9.54
C LEU A 209 -7.27 -0.29 10.04
N ARG A 210 -7.49 0.03 11.31
CA ARG A 210 -6.84 1.19 11.93
C ARG A 210 -5.42 0.82 12.32
N GLN A 211 -4.55 1.82 12.38
CA GLN A 211 -3.22 1.66 12.95
C GLN A 211 -3.30 1.10 14.38
N THR A 212 -2.45 0.12 14.67
CA THR A 212 -2.24 -0.45 16.01
C THR A 212 -1.49 0.52 16.90
N SER A 213 -1.96 0.73 18.12
CA SER A 213 -1.24 1.44 19.18
C SER A 213 -0.30 0.50 19.94
N ALA A 214 0.55 1.06 20.82
CA ALA A 214 1.34 0.26 21.75
C ALA A 214 0.46 -0.54 22.72
N GLU A 215 -0.69 0.02 23.11
CA GLU A 215 -1.67 -0.66 23.98
C GLU A 215 -2.30 -1.87 23.27
N ASP A 216 -2.64 -1.75 21.99
CA ASP A 216 -3.18 -2.86 21.20
C ASP A 216 -2.16 -4.03 21.14
N ARG A 217 -0.87 -3.72 21.00
CA ARG A 217 0.20 -4.71 20.96
C ARG A 217 0.41 -5.38 22.32
N GLN A 218 0.38 -4.61 23.41
CA GLN A 218 0.49 -5.18 24.75
C GLN A 218 -0.67 -6.13 25.03
N LYS A 219 -1.91 -5.72 24.71
CA LYS A 219 -3.09 -6.58 24.85
C LYS A 219 -2.98 -7.88 24.07
N LEU A 220 -2.41 -7.85 22.86
CA LEU A 220 -2.16 -9.07 22.09
C LEU A 220 -1.17 -10.00 22.81
N LEU A 221 -0.06 -9.46 23.33
CA LEU A 221 0.93 -10.25 24.07
C LEU A 221 0.32 -10.88 25.33
N ASP A 222 -0.49 -10.11 26.06
CA ASP A 222 -1.17 -10.59 27.27
C ASP A 222 -2.12 -11.75 26.95
N VAL A 223 -2.88 -11.67 25.84
CA VAL A 223 -3.77 -12.76 25.38
C VAL A 223 -2.97 -13.99 24.94
N MET A 224 -1.88 -13.80 24.17
CA MET A 224 -1.03 -14.92 23.74
C MET A 224 -0.40 -15.67 24.92
N GLU A 225 -0.04 -14.96 26.00
CA GLU A 225 0.47 -15.57 27.22
C GLU A 225 -0.61 -16.41 27.92
N LEU A 226 -1.85 -15.90 28.00
CA LEU A 226 -3.00 -16.65 28.54
C LEU A 226 -3.33 -17.90 27.72
N ASP A 227 -3.36 -17.80 26.39
CA ASP A 227 -3.61 -18.94 25.49
C ASP A 227 -2.51 -20.02 25.66
N ALA A 228 -1.25 -19.60 25.80
CA ALA A 228 -0.12 -20.52 26.04
C ALA A 228 -0.20 -21.24 27.40
N MET A 229 -0.91 -20.65 28.37
CA MET A 229 -1.21 -21.26 29.68
C MET A 229 -2.43 -22.20 29.63
N GLY A 230 -3.12 -22.29 28.49
CA GLY A 230 -4.24 -23.22 28.27
C GLY A 230 -5.60 -22.74 28.76
N PHE A 231 -5.81 -21.42 28.83
CA PHE A 231 -7.12 -20.81 29.09
C PHE A 231 -7.93 -20.60 27.81
#